data_AF-A0A9E3FQR9-F1
#
_entry.id   AF-A0A9E3FQR9-F1
#
_cell.length_a   1.000
_cell.length_b   1.000
_cell.length_c   1.000
_cell.angle_alpha   90.00
_cell.angle_beta   90.00
_cell.angle_gamma   90.00
#
_symmetry.space_group_name_H-M   'P 1'
#
loop_
_entity.id
_entity.type
_entity.pdbx_description
1 polymer ?
#
loop_
_entity_poly.entity_id
_entity_poly.type
_entity_poly.pdbx_seq_one_letter_code
_entity_poly.pdbx_strand_id
1 'polypeptide(L)'
;MDRFPDKWWQWLLMYPTIVLALGGAIPQYYQWASAANHGLGFAGNVKLAEEQDKAWQRNLDCLRAIDHIKPGSSTNYAIDLVSCPSGDILVTLTPLQNPNQQISHWIVTSDLFTQSARSLFSISAMAQEAPPRPGGPVETRIIDTRKDGAVVTRRIQLSDSSCVDQTIDTYTGRRIDQKPAACSRF
;
A
#
# COMPACT_ATOMS: atom_id res chain seq x y z
N MET A 1 -16.18 16.61 -58.57
CA MET A 1 -16.66 15.21 -58.53
C MET A 1 -15.70 14.47 -57.62
N ASP A 2 -16.02 14.43 -56.32
CA ASP A 2 -15.21 13.70 -55.35
C ASP A 2 -15.49 12.21 -55.54
N ARG A 3 -14.51 11.49 -56.07
CA ARG A 3 -14.57 10.03 -56.21
C ARG A 3 -14.29 9.43 -54.84
N PHE A 4 -15.35 9.03 -54.14
CA PHE A 4 -15.21 8.21 -52.94
C PHE A 4 -14.68 6.81 -53.32
N PRO A 5 -13.91 6.14 -52.45
CA PRO A 5 -13.38 4.81 -52.75
C PRO A 5 -14.51 3.77 -52.83
N ASP A 6 -14.55 2.98 -53.92
CA ASP A 6 -15.60 1.98 -54.17
C ASP A 6 -15.40 0.68 -53.36
N LYS A 7 -14.18 0.44 -52.84
CA LYS A 7 -13.85 -0.81 -52.11
C LYS A 7 -13.36 -0.51 -50.69
N TRP A 8 -13.84 -1.27 -49.71
CA TRP A 8 -13.55 -1.08 -48.28
C TRP A 8 -12.04 -1.09 -47.94
N TRP A 9 -11.24 -1.87 -48.66
CA TRP A 9 -9.79 -1.93 -48.46
C TRP A 9 -9.06 -0.68 -48.96
N GLN A 10 -9.65 0.10 -49.88
CA GLN A 10 -9.05 1.36 -50.34
C GLN A 10 -9.07 2.41 -49.22
N TRP A 11 -10.09 2.39 -48.34
CA TRP A 11 -10.12 3.22 -47.13
C TRP A 11 -8.98 2.90 -46.17
N LEU A 12 -8.61 1.63 -46.06
CA LEU A 12 -7.52 1.17 -45.19
C LEU A 12 -6.14 1.67 -45.66
N LEU A 13 -5.94 1.78 -46.98
CA LEU A 13 -4.71 2.31 -47.58
C LEU A 13 -4.68 3.85 -47.63
N MET A 14 -5.84 4.50 -47.67
CA MET A 14 -5.95 5.97 -47.69
C MET A 14 -5.70 6.58 -46.31
N TYR A 15 -5.98 5.83 -45.24
CA TYR A 15 -5.75 6.27 -43.85
C TYR A 15 -4.95 5.25 -43.03
N PRO A 16 -3.69 4.96 -43.41
CA PRO A 16 -2.86 3.99 -42.70
C PRO A 16 -2.60 4.43 -41.26
N THR A 17 -2.55 5.74 -41.00
CA THR A 17 -2.39 6.31 -39.66
C THR A 17 -3.58 6.03 -38.73
N ILE A 18 -4.82 6.03 -39.25
CA ILE A 18 -6.01 5.69 -38.46
C ILE A 18 -5.99 4.21 -38.09
N VAL A 19 -5.62 3.34 -39.03
CA VAL A 19 -5.52 1.89 -38.81
C VAL A 19 -4.42 1.57 -37.80
N LEU A 20 -3.26 2.23 -37.91
CA LEU A 20 -2.17 2.09 -36.93
C LEU A 20 -2.53 2.67 -35.56
N ALA A 21 -3.28 3.77 -35.48
CA ALA A 21 -3.75 4.32 -34.21
C ALA A 21 -4.78 3.41 -33.52
N LEU A 22 -5.72 2.84 -34.28
CA LEU A 22 -6.70 1.89 -33.76
C LEU A 22 -6.05 0.54 -33.38
N GLY A 23 -5.09 0.06 -34.18
CA GLY A 23 -4.33 -1.16 -33.89
C GLY A 23 -3.34 -1.02 -32.74
N GLY A 24 -2.72 0.15 -32.56
CA GLY A 24 -1.79 0.43 -31.46
C GLY A 24 -2.46 0.54 -30.09
N ALA A 25 -3.76 0.85 -30.04
CA ALA A 25 -4.54 0.98 -28.81
C ALA A 25 -5.21 -0.33 -28.35
N ILE A 26 -5.00 -1.45 -29.05
CA ILE A 26 -5.56 -2.78 -28.68
C ILE A 26 -5.36 -3.14 -27.19
N PRO A 27 -4.16 -3.03 -26.58
CA PRO A 27 -3.99 -3.39 -25.17
C PRO A 27 -4.83 -2.51 -24.22
N GLN A 28 -5.10 -1.26 -24.62
CA GLN A 28 -5.87 -0.31 -23.83
C GLN A 28 -7.38 -0.62 -23.87
N TYR A 29 -7.91 -1.06 -25.02
CA TYR A 29 -9.31 -1.48 -25.15
C TYR A 29 -9.64 -2.70 -24.30
N TYR A 30 -8.75 -3.69 -24.20
CA TYR A 30 -8.94 -4.85 -23.33
C TYR A 30 -9.01 -4.46 -21.85
N GLN A 31 -8.16 -3.53 -21.42
CA GLN A 31 -8.18 -3.02 -20.05
C GLN A 31 -9.45 -2.23 -19.75
N TRP A 32 -9.94 -1.43 -20.71
CA TRP A 32 -11.20 -0.70 -20.57
C TRP A 32 -12.42 -1.60 -20.53
N ALA A 33 -12.48 -2.62 -21.39
CA ALA A 33 -13.57 -3.59 -21.41
C ALA A 33 -13.61 -4.39 -20.10
N SER A 34 -12.45 -4.80 -19.59
CA SER A 34 -12.34 -5.49 -18.31
C SER A 34 -12.71 -4.56 -17.13
N ALA A 35 -12.20 -3.32 -17.12
CA ALA A 35 -12.56 -2.31 -16.10
C ALA A 35 -14.07 -2.03 -16.06
N ALA A 36 -14.70 -1.87 -17.22
CA ALA A 36 -16.14 -1.69 -17.32
C ALA A 36 -16.94 -2.89 -16.80
N ASN A 37 -16.49 -4.12 -17.07
CA ASN A 37 -17.11 -5.34 -16.56
C ASN A 37 -17.02 -5.46 -15.02
N HIS A 38 -16.00 -4.84 -14.42
CA HIS A 38 -15.82 -4.77 -12.96
C HIS A 38 -16.40 -3.49 -12.33
N GLY A 39 -17.21 -2.72 -13.06
CA GLY A 39 -17.84 -1.49 -12.56
C GLY A 39 -16.86 -0.33 -12.30
N LEU A 40 -15.63 -0.44 -12.79
CA LEU A 40 -14.63 0.61 -12.71
C LEU A 40 -14.76 1.52 -13.93
N GLY A 41 -14.57 2.83 -13.76
CA GLY A 41 -14.53 3.77 -14.88
C GLY A 41 -13.42 3.44 -15.89
N PHE A 42 -13.39 4.13 -17.04
CA PHE A 42 -12.44 3.89 -18.14
C PHE A 42 -10.94 4.01 -17.79
N ALA A 43 -10.60 4.47 -16.59
CA ALA A 43 -9.22 4.52 -16.08
C ALA A 43 -8.98 3.58 -14.88
N GLY A 44 -9.91 2.66 -14.62
CA GLY A 44 -9.86 1.73 -13.50
C GLY A 44 -8.72 0.72 -13.63
N ASN A 45 -7.91 0.61 -12.57
CA ASN A 45 -6.89 -0.43 -12.50
C ASN A 45 -7.55 -1.75 -12.08
N VAL A 46 -7.88 -2.59 -13.08
CA VAL A 46 -8.54 -3.88 -12.89
C VAL A 46 -7.78 -4.77 -11.91
N LYS A 47 -6.44 -4.79 -12.00
CA LYS A 47 -5.62 -5.62 -11.14
C LYS A 47 -5.73 -5.21 -9.67
N LEU A 48 -5.69 -3.90 -9.40
CA LEU A 48 -5.88 -3.37 -8.05
C LEU A 48 -7.29 -3.71 -7.52
N ALA A 49 -8.31 -3.60 -8.36
CA ALA A 49 -9.68 -3.94 -7.96
C ALA A 49 -9.87 -5.43 -7.66
N GLU A 50 -9.26 -6.31 -8.46
CA GLU A 50 -9.26 -7.76 -8.20
C GLU A 50 -8.50 -8.10 -6.91
N GLU A 51 -7.38 -7.42 -6.65
CA GLU A 51 -6.64 -7.56 -5.38
C GLU A 51 -7.49 -7.09 -4.19
N GLN A 52 -8.22 -5.98 -4.33
CA GLN A 52 -9.15 -5.51 -3.29
C GLN A 52 -10.29 -6.52 -3.06
N ASP A 53 -10.90 -7.06 -4.11
CA ASP A 53 -11.98 -8.05 -3.99
C ASP A 53 -11.49 -9.32 -3.26
N LYS A 54 -10.30 -9.82 -3.62
CA LYS A 54 -9.68 -10.96 -2.92
C LYS A 54 -9.38 -10.63 -1.46
N ALA A 55 -8.89 -9.41 -1.18
CA ALA A 55 -8.64 -8.96 0.19
C ALA A 55 -9.94 -8.88 1.00
N TRP A 56 -11.05 -8.42 0.41
CA TRP A 56 -12.37 -8.46 1.03
C TRP A 56 -12.76 -9.89 1.38
N GLN A 57 -12.77 -10.80 0.39
CA GLN A 57 -13.17 -12.19 0.59
C GLN A 57 -12.36 -12.90 1.67
N ARG A 58 -11.04 -12.71 1.70
CA ARG A 58 -10.14 -13.31 2.69
C ARG A 58 -10.37 -12.79 4.11
N ASN A 59 -10.78 -11.53 4.24
CA ASN A 59 -10.85 -10.84 5.53
C ASN A 59 -12.29 -10.61 6.02
N LEU A 60 -13.32 -11.18 5.37
CA LEU A 60 -14.72 -10.99 5.80
C LEU A 60 -14.95 -11.38 7.27
N ASP A 61 -14.30 -12.45 7.74
CA ASP A 61 -14.52 -12.97 9.09
C ASP A 61 -13.88 -12.09 10.17
N CYS A 62 -12.73 -11.48 9.90
CA CYS A 62 -12.05 -10.63 10.88
C CYS A 62 -12.76 -9.29 11.12
N LEU A 63 -13.52 -8.80 10.14
CA LEU A 63 -14.24 -7.52 10.28
C LEU A 63 -15.32 -7.52 11.37
N ARG A 64 -15.78 -8.69 11.82
CA ARG A 64 -16.85 -8.79 12.83
C ARG A 64 -16.35 -8.79 14.27
N ALA A 65 -15.05 -9.04 14.47
CA ALA A 65 -14.53 -9.49 15.76
C ALA A 65 -13.38 -8.65 16.32
N ILE A 66 -13.07 -7.51 15.70
CA ILE A 66 -11.84 -6.75 15.99
C ILE A 66 -12.17 -5.32 16.44
N ASP A 67 -11.37 -4.85 17.38
CA ASP A 67 -11.42 -3.48 17.88
C ASP A 67 -10.99 -2.49 16.80
N HIS A 68 -11.87 -1.53 16.56
CA HIS A 68 -11.66 -0.41 15.66
C HIS A 68 -10.69 0.59 16.31
N ILE A 69 -9.55 0.83 15.68
CA ILE A 69 -8.61 1.86 16.13
C ILE A 69 -8.95 3.16 15.41
N LYS A 70 -9.41 4.15 16.18
CA LYS A 70 -9.75 5.49 15.69
C LYS A 70 -8.69 6.51 16.11
N PRO A 71 -7.56 6.62 15.39
CA PRO A 71 -6.55 7.61 15.72
C PRO A 71 -7.12 9.03 15.56
N GLY A 72 -6.69 9.93 16.45
CA GLY A 72 -6.96 11.35 16.28
C GLY A 72 -6.31 11.84 14.97
N SER A 73 -7.09 12.49 14.12
CA SER A 73 -6.65 13.03 12.85
C SER A 73 -6.72 14.56 12.89
N SER A 74 -5.67 15.23 12.44
CA SER A 74 -5.67 16.70 12.24
C SER A 74 -6.29 17.12 10.90
N THR A 75 -6.80 16.17 10.13
CA THR A 75 -7.41 16.39 8.81
C THR A 75 -8.95 16.43 8.91
N ASN A 76 -9.63 16.77 7.80
CA ASN A 76 -11.10 16.75 7.71
C ASN A 76 -11.71 15.34 7.60
N TYR A 77 -10.97 14.31 8.02
CA TYR A 77 -11.38 12.92 7.94
C TYR A 77 -11.21 12.24 9.30
N ALA A 78 -12.25 11.52 9.72
CA ALA A 78 -12.13 10.48 10.74
C ALA A 78 -11.50 9.24 10.09
N ILE A 79 -10.45 8.72 10.72
CA ILE A 79 -9.74 7.52 10.26
C ILE A 79 -10.14 6.38 11.18
N ASP A 80 -10.49 5.25 10.59
CA ASP A 80 -10.78 4.01 11.29
C ASP A 80 -9.93 2.88 10.70
N LEU A 81 -9.24 2.13 11.55
CA LEU A 81 -8.29 1.10 11.18
C LEU A 81 -8.70 -0.23 11.80
N VAL A 82 -8.78 -1.26 10.96
CA VAL A 82 -9.01 -2.64 11.39
C VAL A 82 -7.88 -3.51 10.87
N SER A 83 -7.14 -4.16 11.78
CA SER A 83 -6.02 -5.03 11.43
C SER A 83 -6.43 -6.49 11.58
N CYS A 84 -6.25 -7.30 10.55
CA CYS A 84 -6.65 -8.71 10.56
C CYS A 84 -5.48 -9.66 10.84
N PRO A 85 -5.73 -10.90 11.34
CA PRO A 85 -4.66 -11.89 11.58
C PRO A 85 -3.89 -12.30 10.32
N SER A 86 -4.46 -12.09 9.13
CA SER A 86 -3.78 -12.22 7.84
C SER A 86 -2.60 -11.24 7.68
N GLY A 87 -2.54 -10.21 8.52
CA GLY A 87 -1.61 -9.09 8.41
C GLY A 87 -2.15 -7.94 7.57
N ASP A 88 -3.30 -8.08 6.91
CA ASP A 88 -3.90 -7.00 6.13
C ASP A 88 -4.55 -5.94 7.03
N ILE A 89 -4.59 -4.71 6.55
CA ILE A 89 -5.16 -3.59 7.30
C ILE A 89 -6.23 -2.92 6.46
N LEU A 90 -7.46 -2.84 6.97
CA LEU A 90 -8.52 -2.04 6.40
C LEU A 90 -8.41 -0.62 6.92
N VAL A 91 -8.31 0.35 6.01
CA VAL A 91 -8.39 1.77 6.31
C VAL A 91 -9.73 2.29 5.83
N THR A 92 -10.51 2.87 6.74
CA THR A 92 -11.75 3.56 6.41
C THR A 92 -11.59 5.05 6.71
N LEU A 93 -11.80 5.87 5.68
CA LEU A 93 -11.76 7.32 5.74
C LEU A 93 -13.20 7.83 5.68
N THR A 94 -13.63 8.54 6.73
CA THR A 94 -14.96 9.14 6.79
C THR A 94 -14.82 10.67 6.79
N PRO A 95 -15.28 11.37 5.75
CA PRO A 95 -15.26 12.84 5.73
C PRO A 95 -16.11 13.41 6.87
N LEU A 96 -15.57 14.36 7.64
CA LEU A 96 -16.28 14.96 8.78
C LEU A 96 -17.50 15.78 8.34
N GLN A 97 -17.45 16.37 7.15
CA GLN A 97 -18.53 17.20 6.60
C GLN A 97 -19.65 16.38 5.97
N ASN A 98 -19.34 15.18 5.46
CA ASN A 98 -20.31 14.30 4.82
C ASN A 98 -20.00 12.82 5.13
N PRO A 99 -20.54 12.30 6.25
CA PRO A 99 -20.27 10.93 6.68
C PRO A 99 -20.71 9.85 5.69
N ASN A 100 -21.66 10.15 4.80
CA ASN A 100 -22.20 9.17 3.84
C ASN A 100 -21.23 8.85 2.69
N GLN A 101 -20.12 9.58 2.57
CA GLN A 101 -19.10 9.37 1.53
C GLN A 101 -17.85 8.68 2.09
N GLN A 102 -18.03 7.75 3.04
CA GLN A 102 -16.92 6.98 3.55
C GLN A 102 -16.28 6.12 2.43
N ILE A 103 -14.95 6.00 2.48
CA ILE A 103 -14.18 5.17 1.56
C ILE A 103 -13.37 4.18 2.38
N SER A 104 -13.48 2.90 2.03
CA SER A 104 -12.73 1.82 2.67
C SER A 104 -11.76 1.19 1.68
N HIS A 105 -10.52 0.96 2.12
CA HIS A 105 -9.47 0.39 1.28
C HIS A 105 -8.59 -0.57 2.07
N TRP A 106 -8.33 -1.76 1.50
CA TRP A 106 -7.41 -2.73 2.06
C TRP A 106 -5.97 -2.41 1.69
N ILE A 107 -5.11 -2.33 2.70
CA ILE A 107 -3.67 -2.39 2.54
C ILE A 107 -3.27 -3.86 2.67
N VAL A 108 -3.01 -4.49 1.53
CA VAL A 108 -2.57 -5.89 1.46
C VAL A 108 -1.08 -5.94 1.81
N THR A 109 -0.75 -6.47 2.99
CA THR A 109 0.63 -6.35 3.50
C THR A 109 1.58 -7.36 2.88
N SER A 110 1.09 -8.44 2.27
CA SER A 110 1.93 -9.41 1.55
C SER A 110 2.75 -8.74 0.44
N ASP A 111 2.23 -7.69 -0.19
CA ASP A 111 2.96 -6.94 -1.21
C ASP A 111 4.06 -6.06 -0.60
N LEU A 112 3.78 -5.47 0.56
CA LEU A 112 4.78 -4.71 1.34
C LEU A 112 5.91 -5.63 1.83
N PHE A 113 5.58 -6.84 2.29
CA PHE A 113 6.54 -7.85 2.70
C PHE A 113 7.33 -8.40 1.51
N THR A 114 6.70 -8.67 0.37
CA THR A 114 7.40 -9.17 -0.82
C THR A 114 8.36 -8.12 -1.38
N GLN A 115 7.98 -6.85 -1.40
CA GLN A 115 8.86 -5.77 -1.84
C GLN A 115 10.03 -5.56 -0.87
N SER A 116 9.77 -5.53 0.44
CA SER A 116 10.83 -5.42 1.45
C SER A 116 11.76 -6.64 1.43
N ALA A 117 11.21 -7.86 1.32
CA ALA A 117 11.97 -9.10 1.21
C ALA A 117 12.83 -9.13 -0.06
N ARG A 118 12.31 -8.74 -1.23
CA ARG A 118 13.11 -8.61 -2.47
C ARG A 118 14.27 -7.63 -2.31
N SER A 119 14.08 -6.54 -1.56
CA SER A 119 15.17 -5.61 -1.23
C SER A 119 16.21 -6.20 -0.27
N LEU A 120 15.79 -7.12 0.61
CA LEU A 120 16.67 -7.80 1.58
C LEU A 120 17.46 -8.94 0.92
N PHE A 121 16.86 -9.68 0.00
CA PHE A 121 17.50 -10.80 -0.71
C PHE A 121 18.44 -10.38 -1.86
N SER A 122 18.59 -9.08 -2.11
CA SER A 122 19.60 -8.55 -3.04
C SER A 122 21.00 -8.44 -2.39
N ILE A 123 21.13 -8.78 -1.11
CA ILE A 123 22.41 -8.86 -0.41
C ILE A 123 22.70 -10.33 -0.16
N SER A 124 23.58 -10.92 -0.98
CA SER A 124 24.16 -12.23 -0.73
C SER A 124 25.05 -12.17 0.52
N ALA A 125 24.45 -12.29 1.71
CA ALA A 125 25.19 -12.48 2.95
C ALA A 125 25.03 -13.94 3.38
N MET A 126 26.14 -14.69 3.41
CA MET A 126 26.16 -16.03 4.00
C MET A 126 25.79 -15.91 5.47
N ALA A 127 24.63 -16.44 5.87
CA ALA A 127 24.22 -16.47 7.26
C ALA A 127 24.89 -17.66 7.95
N GLN A 128 25.83 -17.38 8.85
CA GLN A 128 26.22 -18.31 9.89
C GLN A 128 25.04 -18.40 10.87
N GLU A 129 24.60 -19.62 11.16
CA GLU A 129 23.44 -19.92 11.98
C GLU A 129 23.65 -19.39 13.41
N ALA A 130 23.05 -18.24 13.71
CA ALA A 130 22.91 -17.77 15.08
C ALA A 130 21.71 -18.49 15.71
N PRO A 131 21.84 -19.01 16.93
CA PRO A 131 20.75 -19.74 17.57
C PRO A 131 19.51 -18.85 17.73
N PRO A 132 18.30 -19.44 17.69
CA PRO A 132 17.05 -18.69 17.82
C PRO A 132 17.02 -17.99 19.18
N ARG A 133 16.96 -16.66 19.20
CA ARG A 133 16.65 -15.89 20.42
C ARG A 133 15.15 -16.04 20.70
N PRO A 134 14.73 -16.69 21.80
CA PRO A 134 13.35 -16.64 22.25
C PRO A 134 13.11 -15.30 22.95
N GLY A 135 12.04 -14.59 22.58
CA GLY A 135 11.47 -13.53 23.43
C GLY A 135 12.29 -12.24 23.54
N GLY A 136 12.73 -11.65 22.42
CA GLY A 136 13.24 -10.28 22.44
C GLY A 136 12.17 -9.30 22.98
N PRO A 137 12.54 -8.24 23.72
CA PRO A 137 11.57 -7.31 24.28
C PRO A 137 10.68 -6.74 23.18
N VAL A 138 9.37 -6.93 23.32
CA VAL A 138 8.39 -6.42 22.37
C VAL A 138 8.27 -4.92 22.62
N GLU A 139 8.30 -4.13 21.55
CA GLU A 139 8.05 -2.69 21.63
C GLU A 139 6.69 -2.46 22.29
N THR A 140 6.67 -1.70 23.40
CA THR A 140 5.43 -1.46 24.15
C THR A 140 4.90 -0.05 23.96
N ARG A 141 5.79 0.94 23.82
CA ARG A 141 5.37 2.34 23.77
C ARG A 141 6.42 3.26 23.16
N ILE A 142 5.98 4.16 22.28
CA ILE A 142 6.78 5.30 21.81
C ILE A 142 6.68 6.43 22.86
N ILE A 143 7.81 6.85 23.42
CA ILE A 143 7.92 7.94 24.40
C ILE A 143 7.97 9.30 23.69
N ASP A 144 8.81 9.38 22.67
CA ASP A 144 9.05 10.64 21.95
C ASP A 144 9.55 10.38 20.52
N THR A 145 9.44 11.38 19.65
CA THR A 145 9.91 11.32 18.26
C THR A 145 10.50 12.66 17.83
N ARG A 146 11.73 12.64 17.32
CA ARG A 146 12.42 13.80 16.75
C ARG A 146 12.78 13.54 15.29
N LYS A 147 12.60 14.53 14.43
CA LYS A 147 13.09 14.51 13.04
C LYS A 147 14.33 15.40 12.94
N ASP A 148 15.36 14.89 12.28
CA ASP A 148 16.56 15.66 11.93
C ASP A 148 16.93 15.38 10.47
N GLY A 149 16.67 16.36 9.60
CA GLY A 149 16.87 16.22 8.15
C GLY A 149 16.18 14.97 7.56
N ALA A 150 17.01 14.04 7.08
CA ALA A 150 16.60 12.79 6.42
C ALA A 150 16.31 11.64 7.38
N VAL A 151 16.47 11.83 8.70
CA VAL A 151 16.28 10.77 9.70
C VAL A 151 15.22 11.15 10.73
N VAL A 152 14.55 10.12 11.26
CA VAL A 152 13.64 10.22 12.41
C VAL A 152 14.16 9.31 13.51
N THR A 153 14.40 9.88 14.69
CA THR A 153 14.73 9.13 15.90
C THR A 153 13.49 9.00 16.76
N ARG A 154 13.12 7.76 17.09
CA ARG A 154 12.03 7.43 18.02
C ARG A 154 12.63 6.90 19.30
N ARG A 155 12.17 7.41 20.44
CA ARG A 155 12.51 6.86 21.75
C ARG A 155 11.42 5.90 22.17
N ILE A 156 11.81 4.66 22.42
CA ILE A 156 10.88 3.53 22.59
C ILE A 156 11.14 2.89 23.94
N GLN A 157 10.06 2.60 24.67
CA GLN A 157 10.08 1.75 25.86
C GLN A 157 9.79 0.30 25.46
N LEU A 158 10.70 -0.58 25.86
CA LEU A 158 10.60 -2.02 25.65
C LEU A 158 9.82 -2.68 26.80
N SER A 159 9.39 -3.92 26.60
CA SER A 159 8.61 -4.67 27.60
C SER A 159 9.32 -4.88 28.95
N ASP A 160 10.65 -4.83 28.96
CA ASP A 160 11.48 -4.89 30.16
C ASP A 160 11.66 -3.51 30.83
N SER A 161 10.88 -2.51 30.41
CA SER A 161 10.96 -1.10 30.84
C SER A 161 12.26 -0.39 30.47
N SER A 162 13.17 -1.02 29.73
CA SER A 162 14.35 -0.35 29.18
C SER A 162 13.96 0.55 28.01
N CYS A 163 14.77 1.57 27.74
CA CYS A 163 14.53 2.49 26.64
C CYS A 163 15.66 2.49 25.62
N VAL A 164 15.27 2.64 24.36
CA VAL A 164 16.17 2.68 23.21
C VAL A 164 15.80 3.83 22.30
N ASP A 165 16.82 4.43 21.69
CA ASP A 165 16.66 5.34 20.58
C ASP A 165 16.79 4.53 19.29
N GLN A 166 15.73 4.50 18.49
CA GLN A 166 15.70 3.89 17.17
C GLN A 166 15.75 4.99 16.10
N THR A 167 16.78 4.95 15.26
CA THR A 167 16.93 5.89 14.14
C THR A 167 16.45 5.24 12.85
N ILE A 168 15.59 5.95 12.11
CA ILE A 168 14.93 5.48 10.90
C ILE A 168 15.21 6.46 9.76
N ASP A 169 15.62 5.95 8.61
CA ASP A 169 15.75 6.72 7.38
C ASP A 169 14.36 7.11 6.86
N THR A 170 14.11 8.39 6.59
CA THR A 170 12.78 8.87 6.19
C THR A 170 12.43 8.57 4.73
N TYR A 171 13.41 8.31 3.87
CA TYR A 171 13.18 7.99 2.46
C TYR A 171 12.85 6.51 2.27
N THR A 172 13.52 5.64 3.02
CA THR A 172 13.42 4.19 2.88
C THR A 172 12.59 3.53 3.98
N GLY A 173 12.33 4.22 5.08
CA GLY A 173 11.66 3.67 6.26
C GLY A 173 12.49 2.63 7.02
N ARG A 174 13.75 2.41 6.63
CA ARG A 174 14.61 1.39 7.24
C ARG A 174 15.20 1.91 8.55
N ARG A 175 15.26 1.03 9.55
CA ARG A 175 16.02 1.28 10.78
C ARG A 175 17.51 1.32 10.46
N ILE A 176 18.15 2.46 10.72
CA ILE A 176 19.58 2.68 10.55
C ILE A 176 20.35 2.24 11.81
N ASP A 177 19.83 2.59 12.99
CA ASP A 177 20.52 2.40 14.26
C ASP A 177 19.52 2.13 15.40
N GLN A 178 20.01 1.47 16.46
CA GLN A 178 19.29 1.29 17.72
C GLN A 178 20.26 1.25 18.89
N LYS A 179 20.15 2.19 19.81
CA LYS A 179 21.04 2.30 20.98
C LYS A 179 20.27 2.48 22.29
N PRO A 180 20.80 2.01 23.42
CA PRO A 180 20.21 2.28 24.73
C PRO A 180 20.11 3.79 25.02
N ALA A 181 19.03 4.20 25.66
CA ALA A 181 18.75 5.60 26.00
C ALA A 181 18.01 5.71 27.34
N ALA A 182 18.00 6.90 27.93
CA ALA A 182 17.19 7.19 29.11
C ALA A 182 15.70 7.25 28.73
N CYS A 183 14.82 6.79 29.63
CA CYS A 183 13.37 6.83 29.46
C CYS A 183 12.77 8.22 29.70
N SER A 184 13.28 9.25 29.00
CA SER A 184 12.80 10.63 29.06
C SER A 184 12.54 11.16 27.65
N ARG A 185 11.77 12.23 27.51
CA ARG A 185 11.68 12.96 26.22
C ARG A 185 13.06 13.54 25.81
N PHE A 186 13.21 13.84 24.53
CA PHE A 186 14.44 14.42 23.96
C PHE A 186 14.68 15.87 24.40
#